data_AF-A0A1C5A8S3-F1
#
_entry.id   AF-A0A1C5A8S3-F1
#
_cell.length_a   1.000
_cell.length_b   1.000
_cell.length_c   1.000
_cell.angle_alpha   90.00
_cell.angle_beta   90.00
_cell.angle_gamma   90.00
#
_symmetry.space_group_name_H-M   'P 1'
#
loop_
_entity.id
_entity.type
_entity.pdbx_description
1 polymer ?
#
loop_
_entity_poly.entity_id
_entity_poly.type
_entity_poly.pdbx_seq_one_letter_code
_entity_poly.pdbx_strand_id
1 'polypeptide(L)'
;MTQADRSGSGWRARWATRENKRRRHAHEDAVEAWCLRGIKLLRLRAAAEEVPAESAAVLPVELPDHEVVLAVQPDAELVDVEDGHTDLPTPELAVIPVQRTKRTRRLPRGVRVTDAGTAVVTDRRVILFGREGDREWTYAELSGLAHHPAAPISLLHSVSGRPVAGLRVPLAATARFRLRLTMAYADFIGQRRVVLARLDEALAANRRSRPPAPAVVTAEHAPARARLAHPAILAAAVALIALPAYAMTADSAGPSGPRGAFQGGVPATPGALPGSGAAPSAAPAAPGTAASRTADPEVTTGTPTSGPADPGAPRPSRPRGSPTRHRLPPPLRLCRRRYLRTDAGHRRIPTATPTAAGSSSASRLPTCAAGSRAWRDSQRAGGT
;
A
#
# COMPACT_ATOMS: atom_id res chain seq x y z
N MET A 1 46.42 28.35 22.12
CA MET A 1 45.62 27.26 21.49
C MET A 1 44.69 26.75 22.59
N THR A 2 43.35 26.89 22.59
CA THR A 2 42.36 26.24 21.72
C THR A 2 40.94 26.81 22.02
N GLN A 3 40.59 27.98 21.47
CA GLN A 3 39.22 28.53 21.60
C GLN A 3 38.53 28.74 20.25
N ALA A 4 39.29 28.84 19.15
CA ALA A 4 38.76 28.98 17.80
C ALA A 4 38.21 27.65 17.20
N ASP A 5 38.64 26.49 17.70
CA ASP A 5 38.23 25.18 17.14
C ASP A 5 36.85 24.68 17.63
N ARG A 6 36.28 25.33 18.66
CA ARG A 6 34.94 24.98 19.18
C ARG A 6 33.80 25.49 18.30
N SER A 7 34.04 26.46 17.43
CA SER A 7 32.99 27.12 16.66
C SER A 7 32.77 26.51 15.28
N GLY A 8 33.82 25.97 14.65
CA GLY A 8 33.78 25.36 13.31
C GLY A 8 33.22 23.93 13.31
N SER A 9 33.44 23.15 14.37
CA SER A 9 33.01 21.75 14.48
C SER A 9 31.54 21.60 14.94
N GLY A 10 31.04 22.55 15.73
CA GLY A 10 29.71 22.45 16.35
C GLY A 10 28.54 22.43 15.36
N TRP A 11 28.62 23.14 14.23
CA TRP A 11 27.53 23.13 13.25
C TRP A 11 27.44 21.80 12.49
N ARG A 12 28.58 21.15 12.22
CA ARG A 12 28.65 19.83 11.58
C ARG A 12 28.05 18.75 12.49
N ALA A 13 28.38 18.78 13.77
CA ALA A 13 27.78 17.90 14.77
C ALA A 13 26.25 18.09 14.85
N ARG A 14 25.77 19.35 14.94
CA ARG A 14 24.33 19.64 14.94
C ARG A 14 23.63 19.17 13.65
N TRP A 15 24.28 19.32 12.50
CA TRP A 15 23.76 18.80 11.24
C TRP A 15 23.64 17.28 11.28
N ALA A 16 24.69 16.56 11.69
CA ALA A 16 24.68 15.11 11.79
C ALA A 16 23.58 14.61 12.73
N THR A 17 23.35 15.27 13.87
CA THR A 17 22.24 14.95 14.78
C THR A 17 20.87 15.11 14.11
N ARG A 18 20.64 16.22 13.39
CA ARG A 18 19.36 16.45 12.68
C ARG A 18 19.15 15.47 11.54
N GLU A 19 20.21 15.19 10.78
CA GLU A 19 20.21 14.23 9.68
C GLU A 19 19.87 12.82 10.19
N ASN A 20 20.58 12.35 11.21
CA ASN A 20 20.32 11.07 11.85
C ASN A 20 18.91 10.99 12.44
N LYS A 21 18.41 12.08 13.04
CA LYS A 21 17.01 12.17 13.51
C LYS A 21 16.02 12.02 12.35
N ARG A 22 16.23 12.70 11.22
CA ARG A 22 15.36 12.58 10.03
C ARG A 22 15.39 11.16 9.46
N ARG A 23 16.57 10.58 9.27
CA ARG A 23 16.74 9.21 8.77
C ARG A 23 16.09 8.18 9.68
N ARG A 24 16.19 8.38 11.01
CA ARG A 24 15.52 7.52 11.99
C ARG A 24 14.01 7.60 11.85
N HIS A 25 13.41 8.79 11.79
CA HIS A 25 11.96 8.92 11.59
C HIS A 25 11.50 8.28 10.28
N ALA A 26 12.21 8.52 9.17
CA ALA A 26 11.89 7.89 7.89
C ALA A 26 11.99 6.35 7.96
N HIS A 27 12.97 5.80 8.69
CA HIS A 27 13.08 4.38 8.92
C HIS A 27 11.95 3.83 9.80
N GLU A 28 11.58 4.53 10.88
CA GLU A 28 10.46 4.17 11.75
C GLU A 28 9.15 4.10 10.95
N ASP A 29 8.87 5.11 10.12
CA ASP A 29 7.70 5.14 9.23
C ASP A 29 7.71 3.99 8.23
N ALA A 30 8.88 3.69 7.63
CA ALA A 30 9.04 2.58 6.70
C ALA A 30 8.81 1.22 7.39
N VAL A 31 9.31 1.03 8.61
CA VAL A 31 9.11 -0.19 9.41
C VAL A 31 7.64 -0.34 9.80
N GLU A 32 6.97 0.74 10.18
CA GLU A 32 5.53 0.71 10.48
C GLU A 32 4.73 0.29 9.24
N ALA A 33 4.99 0.90 8.08
CA ALA A 33 4.31 0.55 6.83
C ALA A 33 4.56 -0.92 6.43
N TRP A 34 5.80 -1.40 6.59
CA TRP A 34 6.18 -2.80 6.37
C TRP A 34 5.44 -3.76 7.31
N CYS A 35 5.36 -3.43 8.60
CA CYS A 35 4.64 -4.22 9.60
C CYS A 35 3.14 -4.30 9.30
N LEU A 36 2.51 -3.16 8.99
CA LEU A 36 1.09 -3.11 8.63
C LEU A 36 0.78 -3.94 7.38
N ARG A 37 1.67 -3.91 6.37
CA ARG A 37 1.56 -4.75 5.18
C ARG A 37 1.63 -6.24 5.53
N GLY A 38 2.59 -6.64 6.37
CA GLY A 38 2.74 -8.01 6.84
C GLY A 38 1.50 -8.52 7.60
N ILE A 39 0.95 -7.71 8.51
CA ILE A 39 -0.29 -8.05 9.25
C ILE A 39 -1.47 -8.21 8.28
N LYS A 40 -1.59 -7.32 7.28
CA LYS A 40 -2.66 -7.42 6.27
C LYS A 40 -2.55 -8.70 5.46
N LEU A 41 -1.34 -9.08 5.01
CA LEU A 41 -1.10 -10.32 4.28
C LEU A 41 -1.42 -11.56 5.13
N LEU A 42 -1.03 -11.58 6.41
CA LEU A 42 -1.36 -12.68 7.32
C LEU A 42 -2.87 -12.84 7.51
N ARG A 43 -3.60 -11.73 7.65
CA ARG A 43 -5.07 -11.76 7.74
C ARG A 43 -5.71 -12.28 6.46
N LEU A 44 -5.23 -11.86 5.29
CA LEU A 44 -5.71 -12.38 4.00
C LEU A 44 -5.43 -13.88 3.88
N ARG A 45 -4.22 -14.33 4.26
CA ARG A 45 -3.83 -15.74 4.22
C ARG A 45 -4.69 -16.61 5.13
N ALA A 46 -4.98 -16.17 6.35
CA ALA A 46 -5.86 -16.87 7.27
C ALA A 46 -7.30 -16.92 6.74
N ALA A 47 -7.85 -15.79 6.27
CA ALA A 47 -9.18 -15.73 5.69
C ALA A 47 -9.33 -16.55 4.40
N ALA A 48 -8.22 -16.77 3.67
CA ALA A 48 -8.20 -17.63 2.49
C ALA A 48 -8.18 -19.13 2.82
N GLU A 49 -7.82 -19.54 4.05
CA GLU A 49 -7.94 -20.94 4.48
C GLU A 49 -9.37 -21.28 4.88
N GLU A 50 -10.02 -20.33 5.52
CA GLU A 50 -11.43 -20.43 5.86
C GLU A 50 -12.26 -20.56 4.58
N VAL A 51 -13.26 -21.45 4.60
CA VAL A 51 -14.33 -21.51 3.59
C VAL A 51 -15.57 -20.91 4.23
N PRO A 52 -15.71 -19.57 4.26
CA PRO A 52 -16.88 -18.97 4.88
C PRO A 52 -18.07 -19.11 3.95
N ALA A 53 -19.02 -19.99 4.30
CA ALA A 53 -20.39 -19.90 3.82
C ALA A 53 -21.11 -18.84 4.65
N GLU A 54 -21.64 -17.79 4.01
CA GLU A 54 -22.57 -16.87 4.66
C GLU A 54 -23.98 -17.48 4.64
N SER A 55 -24.74 -17.29 5.72
CA SER A 55 -26.11 -17.79 5.79
C SER A 55 -26.97 -17.09 4.75
N ALA A 56 -27.65 -17.86 3.91
CA ALA A 56 -28.53 -17.39 2.83
C ALA A 56 -29.84 -16.75 3.31
N ALA A 57 -30.07 -16.66 4.63
CA ALA A 57 -31.37 -16.39 5.24
C ALA A 57 -32.02 -15.03 4.93
N VAL A 58 -31.31 -14.10 4.27
CA VAL A 58 -31.84 -12.78 3.86
C VAL A 58 -31.25 -12.36 2.51
N LEU A 59 -31.32 -13.25 1.52
CA LEU A 59 -30.89 -12.92 0.16
C LEU A 59 -32.09 -12.51 -0.71
N PRO A 60 -31.93 -11.51 -1.58
CA PRO A 60 -32.98 -11.10 -2.51
C PRO A 60 -33.17 -12.08 -3.68
N VAL A 61 -32.60 -13.29 -3.62
CA VAL A 61 -32.62 -14.25 -4.76
C VAL A 61 -32.93 -15.66 -4.32
N GLU A 62 -33.70 -16.35 -5.15
CA GLU A 62 -33.86 -17.80 -5.10
C GLU A 62 -32.58 -18.46 -5.63
N LEU A 63 -31.86 -19.12 -4.73
CA LEU A 63 -30.69 -19.91 -5.09
C LEU A 63 -31.11 -21.37 -5.28
N PRO A 64 -30.57 -22.08 -6.29
CA PRO A 64 -30.71 -23.52 -6.38
C PRO A 64 -30.23 -24.20 -5.09
N ASP A 65 -30.83 -25.34 -4.73
CA ASP A 65 -30.67 -26.04 -3.43
C ASP A 65 -29.22 -26.41 -3.01
N HIS A 66 -28.23 -26.13 -3.86
CA HIS A 66 -26.82 -26.45 -3.64
C HIS A 66 -25.86 -25.28 -3.92
N GLU A 67 -26.37 -24.10 -4.27
CA GLU A 67 -25.55 -22.92 -4.48
C GLU A 67 -25.26 -22.25 -3.13
N VAL A 68 -23.98 -22.02 -2.83
CA VAL A 68 -23.54 -21.50 -1.53
C VAL A 68 -23.12 -20.05 -1.68
N VAL A 69 -23.66 -19.19 -0.82
CA VAL A 69 -23.26 -17.78 -0.79
C VAL A 69 -21.99 -17.59 0.02
N LEU A 70 -21.02 -16.95 -0.62
CA LEU A 70 -19.69 -16.69 -0.07
C LEU A 70 -19.54 -15.23 0.35
N ALA A 71 -20.26 -14.32 -0.33
CA ALA A 71 -20.28 -12.90 0.01
C ALA A 71 -21.58 -12.23 -0.41
N VAL A 72 -22.08 -11.35 0.46
CA VAL A 72 -23.03 -10.30 0.09
C VAL A 72 -22.36 -8.94 0.25
N GLN A 73 -22.46 -8.10 -0.78
CA GLN A 73 -21.88 -6.77 -0.80
C GLN A 73 -22.93 -5.72 -1.21
N PRO A 74 -23.50 -4.99 -0.24
CA PRO A 74 -24.35 -3.84 -0.56
C PRO A 74 -23.52 -2.70 -1.16
N ASP A 75 -24.22 -1.74 -1.77
CA ASP A 75 -23.65 -0.55 -2.41
C ASP A 75 -22.57 -0.88 -3.45
N ALA A 76 -22.74 -2.00 -4.17
CA ALA A 76 -21.92 -2.37 -5.29
C ALA A 76 -22.40 -1.61 -6.54
N GLU A 77 -21.48 -1.02 -7.28
CA GLU A 77 -21.74 -0.34 -8.54
C GLU A 77 -21.29 -1.25 -9.70
N LEU A 78 -22.16 -1.40 -10.70
CA LEU A 78 -21.80 -1.97 -11.98
C LEU A 78 -20.90 -0.98 -12.72
N VAL A 79 -19.77 -1.45 -13.21
CA VAL A 79 -18.93 -0.67 -14.10
C VAL A 79 -18.79 -1.36 -15.44
N ASP A 80 -18.96 -0.58 -16.51
CA ASP A 80 -18.60 -0.99 -17.86
C ASP A 80 -17.32 -0.30 -18.27
N VAL A 81 -16.46 -1.04 -18.97
CA VAL A 81 -15.22 -0.54 -19.56
C VAL A 81 -15.46 -0.27 -21.03
N GLU A 82 -15.09 0.93 -21.48
CA GLU A 82 -15.14 1.28 -22.89
C GLU A 82 -14.11 0.50 -23.71
N ASP A 83 -14.48 0.15 -24.93
CA ASP A 83 -13.61 -0.56 -25.87
C ASP A 83 -12.35 0.26 -26.18
N GLY A 84 -11.21 -0.42 -26.28
CA GLY A 84 -9.92 0.20 -26.64
C GLY A 84 -9.08 0.74 -25.49
N HIS A 85 -9.47 0.53 -24.22
CA HIS A 85 -8.58 0.86 -23.10
C HIS A 85 -7.49 -0.19 -22.89
N THR A 86 -6.25 0.21 -23.17
CA THR A 86 -5.03 -0.61 -23.05
C THR A 86 -4.58 -0.83 -21.60
N ASP A 87 -5.08 -0.04 -20.66
CA ASP A 87 -4.56 0.01 -19.28
C ASP A 87 -5.31 -0.92 -18.32
N LEU A 88 -6.11 -1.86 -18.85
CA LEU A 88 -6.82 -2.80 -17.99
C LEU A 88 -5.85 -3.81 -17.37
N PRO A 89 -5.99 -4.11 -16.08
CA PRO A 89 -5.18 -5.14 -15.44
C PRO A 89 -5.44 -6.48 -16.15
N THR A 90 -4.35 -7.18 -16.48
CA THR A 90 -4.43 -8.54 -17.01
C THR A 90 -5.10 -9.45 -15.99
N PRO A 91 -6.00 -10.35 -16.42
CA PRO A 91 -6.56 -11.35 -15.53
C PRO A 91 -5.48 -12.18 -14.85
N GLU A 92 -5.47 -12.18 -13.52
CA GLU A 92 -4.56 -12.95 -12.70
C GLU A 92 -5.30 -13.37 -11.43
N LEU A 93 -5.09 -14.61 -10.99
CA LEU A 93 -5.56 -15.11 -9.69
C LEU A 93 -4.73 -14.53 -8.54
N ALA A 94 -4.67 -13.20 -8.47
CA ALA A 94 -3.91 -12.46 -7.47
C ALA A 94 -4.84 -11.61 -6.61
N VAL A 95 -4.84 -11.86 -5.31
CA VAL A 95 -5.51 -11.01 -4.33
C VAL A 95 -4.63 -9.79 -4.07
N ILE A 96 -4.69 -8.78 -4.95
CA ILE A 96 -3.90 -7.56 -4.80
C ILE A 96 -4.51 -6.70 -3.68
N PRO A 97 -3.79 -6.46 -2.57
CA PRO A 97 -4.26 -5.55 -1.54
C PRO A 97 -4.33 -4.14 -2.12
N VAL A 98 -5.52 -3.53 -2.13
CA VAL A 98 -5.71 -2.14 -2.57
C VAL A 98 -4.71 -1.23 -1.86
N GLN A 99 -3.91 -0.51 -2.65
CA GLN A 99 -3.09 0.56 -2.11
C GLN A 99 -4.01 1.73 -1.80
N ARG A 100 -4.12 2.11 -0.51
CA ARG A 100 -4.86 3.32 -0.13
C ARG A 100 -4.06 4.53 -0.60
N THR A 101 -4.27 4.94 -1.84
CA THR A 101 -3.83 6.26 -2.28
C THR A 101 -4.87 7.27 -1.83
N LYS A 102 -4.45 8.42 -1.29
CA LYS A 102 -5.36 9.47 -0.78
C LYS A 102 -6.23 10.12 -1.87
N ARG A 103 -6.10 9.71 -3.14
CA ARG A 103 -6.62 10.42 -4.32
C ARG A 103 -7.64 9.66 -5.16
N THR A 104 -7.93 8.39 -4.91
CA THR A 104 -8.77 7.60 -5.83
C THR A 104 -10.26 7.72 -5.52
N ARG A 105 -10.79 8.94 -5.59
CA ARG A 105 -12.24 9.17 -5.75
C ARG A 105 -12.68 9.13 -7.20
N ARG A 106 -11.78 9.42 -8.15
CA ARG A 106 -12.11 9.36 -9.59
C ARG A 106 -11.99 7.93 -10.11
N LEU A 107 -12.95 7.55 -10.95
CA LEU A 107 -12.88 6.30 -11.72
C LEU A 107 -11.68 6.36 -12.68
N PRO A 108 -11.04 5.22 -12.97
CA PRO A 108 -10.07 5.12 -14.06
C PRO A 108 -10.67 5.60 -15.39
N ARG A 109 -9.82 6.03 -16.32
CA ARG A 109 -10.27 6.54 -17.62
C ARG A 109 -11.06 5.46 -18.38
N GLY A 110 -12.20 5.88 -18.93
CA GLY A 110 -13.23 5.08 -19.60
C GLY A 110 -13.68 3.82 -18.89
N VAL A 111 -13.68 3.91 -17.56
CA VAL A 111 -14.59 3.14 -16.74
C VAL A 111 -15.76 4.04 -16.38
N ARG A 112 -16.98 3.59 -16.67
CA ARG A 112 -18.22 4.29 -16.29
C ARG A 112 -19.07 3.42 -15.39
N VAL A 113 -19.78 4.04 -14.45
CA VAL A 113 -20.78 3.36 -13.64
C VAL A 113 -22.09 3.36 -14.41
N THR A 114 -22.70 2.20 -14.57
CA THR A 114 -23.95 2.03 -15.32
C THR A 114 -25.13 1.61 -14.45
N ASP A 115 -24.88 0.97 -13.31
CA ASP A 115 -25.92 0.60 -12.36
C ASP A 115 -25.34 0.50 -10.93
N ALA A 116 -26.19 0.36 -9.91
CA ALA A 116 -25.79 0.12 -8.53
C ALA A 116 -26.83 -0.68 -7.75
N GLY A 117 -26.37 -1.52 -6.83
CA GLY A 117 -27.22 -2.27 -5.91
C GLY A 117 -26.43 -3.26 -5.07
N THR A 118 -26.88 -4.51 -4.99
CA THR A 118 -26.27 -5.54 -4.12
C THR A 118 -25.58 -6.61 -4.95
N ALA A 119 -24.26 -6.78 -4.76
CA ALA A 119 -23.53 -7.87 -5.38
C ALA A 119 -23.51 -9.11 -4.47
N VAL A 120 -23.85 -10.27 -5.03
CA VAL A 120 -23.80 -11.57 -4.36
C VAL A 120 -22.78 -12.44 -5.08
N VAL A 121 -21.84 -12.99 -4.31
CA VAL A 121 -20.81 -13.92 -4.78
C VAL A 121 -21.15 -15.30 -4.26
N THR A 122 -21.31 -16.25 -5.16
CA THR A 122 -21.57 -17.66 -4.84
C THR A 122 -20.41 -18.54 -5.25
N ASP A 123 -20.52 -19.84 -5.02
CA ASP A 123 -19.57 -20.86 -5.48
C ASP A 123 -19.62 -21.10 -7.01
N ARG A 124 -20.61 -20.54 -7.73
CA ARG A 124 -20.80 -20.76 -9.17
C ARG A 124 -20.82 -19.51 -10.02
N ARG A 125 -21.19 -18.37 -9.44
CA ARG A 125 -21.43 -17.12 -10.18
C ARG A 125 -21.34 -15.89 -9.29
N VAL A 126 -21.38 -14.75 -9.95
CA VAL A 126 -21.58 -13.45 -9.32
C VAL A 126 -22.84 -12.83 -9.90
N ILE A 127 -23.69 -12.28 -9.05
CA ILE A 127 -24.92 -11.61 -9.44
C ILE A 127 -24.89 -10.20 -8.85
N LEU A 128 -25.22 -9.21 -9.65
CA LEU A 128 -25.53 -7.86 -9.18
C LEU A 128 -27.02 -7.63 -9.33
N PHE A 129 -27.69 -7.41 -8.19
CA PHE A 129 -29.08 -6.95 -8.13
C PHE A 129 -29.07 -5.43 -8.24
N GLY A 130 -29.25 -4.93 -9.44
CA GLY A 130 -29.20 -3.52 -9.77
C GLY A 130 -30.59 -2.86 -9.77
N ARG A 131 -30.64 -1.58 -10.14
CA ARG A 131 -31.90 -0.84 -10.30
C ARG A 131 -32.49 -1.05 -11.70
N GLU A 132 -31.64 -1.21 -12.70
CA GLU A 132 -32.04 -1.38 -14.10
C GLU A 132 -32.30 -2.85 -14.44
N GLY A 133 -31.84 -3.75 -13.57
CA GLY A 133 -32.08 -5.18 -13.64
C GLY A 133 -30.97 -5.98 -12.96
N ASP A 134 -31.10 -7.30 -13.02
CA ASP A 134 -30.08 -8.20 -12.50
C ASP A 134 -29.04 -8.49 -13.57
N ARG A 135 -27.76 -8.44 -13.19
CA ARG A 135 -26.66 -8.82 -14.07
C ARG A 135 -25.90 -9.99 -13.47
N GLU A 136 -25.79 -11.06 -14.25
CA GLU A 136 -25.18 -12.31 -13.84
C GLU A 136 -23.91 -12.61 -14.65
N TRP A 137 -22.90 -13.14 -13.96
CA TRP A 137 -21.71 -13.74 -14.56
C TRP A 137 -21.49 -15.12 -13.97
N THR A 138 -21.68 -16.16 -14.77
CA THR A 138 -21.31 -17.52 -14.39
C THR A 138 -19.80 -17.68 -14.48
N TYR A 139 -19.19 -18.39 -13.53
CA TYR A 139 -17.74 -18.60 -13.58
C TYR A 139 -17.29 -19.42 -14.79
N ALA A 140 -18.19 -20.25 -15.36
CA ALA A 140 -17.93 -20.99 -16.59
C ALA A 140 -17.76 -20.09 -17.83
N GLU A 141 -18.38 -18.90 -17.83
CA GLU A 141 -18.31 -17.93 -18.94
C GLU A 141 -17.21 -16.88 -18.76
N LEU A 142 -16.50 -16.90 -17.62
CA LEU A 142 -15.38 -16.02 -17.38
C LEU A 142 -14.09 -16.59 -17.97
N SER A 143 -13.37 -15.76 -18.71
CA SER A 143 -11.99 -16.04 -19.09
C SER A 143 -11.00 -15.73 -17.96
N GLY A 144 -11.42 -14.88 -17.01
CA GLY A 144 -10.61 -14.57 -15.83
C GLY A 144 -11.12 -13.38 -15.02
N LEU A 145 -10.43 -13.15 -13.90
CA LEU A 145 -10.69 -12.06 -12.98
C LEU A 145 -9.48 -11.14 -12.92
N ALA A 146 -9.74 -9.83 -12.87
CA ALA A 146 -8.69 -8.83 -12.64
C ALA A 146 -9.10 -7.83 -11.57
N HIS A 147 -8.13 -7.33 -10.81
CA HIS A 147 -8.37 -6.38 -9.74
C HIS A 147 -7.58 -5.10 -9.97
N HIS A 148 -8.27 -3.96 -10.09
CA HIS A 148 -7.59 -2.70 -10.34
C HIS A 148 -6.68 -2.32 -9.14
N PRO A 149 -5.38 -2.01 -9.34
CA PRO A 149 -4.45 -1.82 -8.21
C PRO A 149 -4.76 -0.58 -7.37
N ALA A 150 -5.30 0.47 -8.01
CA ALA A 150 -5.53 1.78 -7.38
C ALA A 150 -7.00 2.12 -7.08
N ALA A 151 -7.96 1.35 -7.62
CA ALA A 151 -9.39 1.65 -7.54
C ALA A 151 -10.12 0.44 -7.00
N PRO A 152 -11.25 0.59 -6.28
CA PRO A 152 -11.95 -0.53 -5.66
C PRO A 152 -12.83 -1.32 -6.64
N ILE A 153 -12.25 -1.66 -7.80
CA ILE A 153 -12.91 -2.27 -8.95
C ILE A 153 -12.37 -3.69 -9.14
N SER A 154 -13.26 -4.64 -9.42
CA SER A 154 -12.94 -6.00 -9.86
C SER A 154 -13.56 -6.21 -11.23
N LEU A 155 -12.73 -6.52 -12.23
CA LEU A 155 -13.16 -6.74 -13.60
C LEU A 155 -13.41 -8.24 -13.82
N LEU A 156 -14.51 -8.54 -14.51
CA LEU A 156 -15.00 -9.86 -14.86
C LEU A 156 -14.84 -10.02 -16.37
N HIS A 157 -13.77 -10.68 -16.80
CA HIS A 157 -13.50 -10.86 -18.23
C HIS A 157 -14.31 -12.05 -18.74
N SER A 158 -15.14 -11.85 -19.76
CA SER A 158 -15.95 -12.90 -20.38
C SER A 158 -15.28 -13.47 -21.61
N VAL A 159 -15.52 -14.75 -21.89
CA VAL A 159 -15.11 -15.43 -23.13
C VAL A 159 -15.92 -14.93 -24.35
N SER A 160 -17.12 -14.39 -24.13
CA SER A 160 -18.11 -14.08 -25.17
C SER A 160 -17.79 -12.86 -26.07
N GLY A 161 -16.61 -12.24 -25.92
CA GLY A 161 -16.24 -11.01 -26.65
C GLY A 161 -17.08 -9.78 -26.28
N ARG A 162 -17.95 -9.90 -25.26
CA ARG A 162 -18.69 -8.77 -24.70
C ARG A 162 -17.74 -7.76 -24.07
N PRO A 163 -18.11 -6.46 -24.03
CA PRO A 163 -17.34 -5.45 -23.32
C PRO A 163 -17.04 -5.88 -21.88
N VAL A 164 -15.82 -5.61 -21.42
CA VAL A 164 -15.39 -5.96 -20.07
C VAL A 164 -16.26 -5.19 -19.08
N ALA A 165 -16.92 -5.92 -18.19
CA ALA A 165 -17.68 -5.35 -17.09
C ALA A 165 -17.01 -5.69 -15.76
N GLY A 166 -17.41 -5.01 -14.70
CA GLY A 166 -16.88 -5.24 -13.39
C GLY A 166 -17.77 -4.70 -12.28
N LEU A 167 -17.28 -4.88 -11.06
CA LEU A 167 -17.94 -4.43 -9.85
C LEU A 167 -17.03 -3.48 -9.09
N ARG A 168 -17.52 -2.28 -8.83
CA ARG A 168 -16.92 -1.34 -7.89
C ARG A 168 -17.63 -1.48 -6.55
N VAL A 169 -16.86 -1.59 -5.47
CA VAL A 169 -17.42 -1.75 -4.11
C VAL A 169 -16.91 -0.66 -3.18
N PRO A 170 -17.56 -0.41 -2.02
CA PRO A 170 -17.08 0.55 -1.05
C PRO A 170 -15.62 0.26 -0.63
N LEU A 171 -14.81 1.30 -0.52
CA LEU A 171 -13.36 1.18 -0.25
C LEU A 171 -13.06 0.37 1.03
N ALA A 172 -13.94 0.46 2.03
CA ALA A 172 -13.80 -0.27 3.29
C ALA A 172 -13.96 -1.78 3.12
N ALA A 173 -14.77 -2.23 2.14
CA ALA A 173 -15.09 -3.63 1.92
C ALA A 173 -14.24 -4.28 0.81
N THR A 174 -13.56 -3.49 -0.03
CA THR A 174 -12.86 -3.97 -1.23
C THR A 174 -11.90 -5.14 -0.98
N ALA A 175 -11.09 -5.09 0.08
CA ALA A 175 -10.12 -6.15 0.34
C ALA A 175 -10.80 -7.50 0.65
N ARG A 176 -11.91 -7.47 1.40
CA ARG A 176 -12.70 -8.66 1.73
C ARG A 176 -13.44 -9.17 0.50
N PHE A 177 -14.08 -8.28 -0.26
CA PHE A 177 -14.78 -8.62 -1.49
C PHE A 177 -13.86 -9.28 -2.52
N ARG A 178 -12.69 -8.67 -2.81
CA ARG A 178 -11.70 -9.23 -3.74
C ARG A 178 -11.22 -10.60 -3.35
N LEU A 179 -10.89 -10.79 -2.06
CA LEU A 179 -10.47 -12.09 -1.56
C LEU A 179 -11.56 -13.13 -1.81
N ARG A 180 -12.80 -12.85 -1.41
CA ARG A 180 -13.92 -13.79 -1.57
C ARG A 180 -14.21 -14.11 -3.03
N LEU A 181 -14.28 -13.11 -3.90
CA LEU A 181 -14.47 -13.29 -5.33
C LEU A 181 -13.34 -14.12 -5.96
N THR A 182 -12.08 -13.82 -5.63
CA THR A 182 -10.93 -14.59 -6.12
C THR A 182 -10.98 -16.03 -5.66
N MET A 183 -11.26 -16.27 -4.36
CA MET A 183 -11.34 -17.61 -3.80
C MET A 183 -12.50 -18.40 -4.40
N ALA A 184 -13.67 -17.78 -4.58
CA ALA A 184 -14.83 -18.40 -5.20
C ALA A 184 -14.53 -18.88 -6.63
N TYR A 185 -13.96 -18.00 -7.46
CA TYR A 185 -13.56 -18.35 -8.82
C TYR A 185 -12.44 -19.39 -8.84
N ALA A 186 -11.44 -19.26 -7.95
CA ALA A 186 -10.34 -20.22 -7.86
C ALA A 186 -10.80 -21.60 -7.37
N ASP A 187 -11.78 -21.67 -6.46
CA ASP A 187 -12.39 -22.92 -6.02
C ASP A 187 -13.16 -23.57 -7.17
N PHE A 188 -13.93 -22.78 -7.94
CA PHE A 188 -14.67 -23.24 -9.12
C PHE A 188 -13.76 -23.89 -10.18
N ILE A 189 -12.62 -23.27 -10.50
CA ILE A 189 -11.65 -23.81 -11.47
C ILE A 189 -10.62 -24.78 -10.85
N GLY A 190 -10.75 -25.14 -9.57
CA GLY A 190 -9.84 -26.05 -8.88
C GLY A 190 -8.42 -25.50 -8.59
N GLN A 191 -8.22 -24.18 -8.67
CA GLN A 191 -6.93 -23.50 -8.49
C GLN A 191 -6.75 -22.80 -7.13
N ARG A 192 -7.54 -23.18 -6.10
CA ARG A 192 -7.39 -22.67 -4.72
C ARG A 192 -5.93 -22.65 -4.23
N ARG A 193 -5.20 -23.75 -4.48
CA ARG A 193 -3.80 -23.91 -4.05
C ARG A 193 -2.87 -22.86 -4.68
N VAL A 194 -3.16 -22.42 -5.90
CA VAL A 194 -2.38 -21.38 -6.59
C VAL A 194 -2.52 -20.05 -5.85
N VAL A 195 -3.73 -19.68 -5.46
CA VAL A 195 -3.99 -18.43 -4.71
C VAL A 195 -3.27 -18.46 -3.35
N LEU A 196 -3.34 -19.59 -2.64
CA LEU A 196 -2.64 -19.75 -1.36
C LEU A 196 -1.11 -19.64 -1.52
N ALA A 197 -0.55 -20.30 -2.54
CA ALA A 197 0.88 -20.21 -2.84
C ALA A 197 1.32 -18.78 -3.16
N ARG A 198 0.52 -18.01 -3.91
CA ARG A 198 0.80 -16.59 -4.20
C ARG A 198 0.74 -15.71 -2.94
N LEU A 199 -0.18 -15.99 -2.01
CA LEU A 199 -0.21 -15.30 -0.71
C LEU A 199 1.02 -15.63 0.14
N ASP A 200 1.47 -16.88 0.13
CA ASP A 200 2.68 -17.32 0.83
C ASP A 200 3.94 -16.69 0.21
N GLU A 201 4.02 -16.58 -1.11
CA GLU A 201 5.07 -15.86 -1.82
C GLU A 201 5.07 -14.37 -1.45
N ALA A 202 3.90 -13.72 -1.42
CA ALA A 202 3.78 -12.33 -1.02
C ALA A 202 4.23 -12.11 0.44
N LEU A 203 3.92 -13.05 1.34
CA LEU A 203 4.42 -13.04 2.72
C LEU A 203 5.96 -13.17 2.76
N ALA A 204 6.54 -14.08 1.97
CA ALA A 204 7.99 -14.24 1.88
C ALA A 204 8.67 -13.00 1.28
N ALA A 205 8.09 -12.40 0.24
CA ALA A 205 8.55 -11.14 -0.36
C ALA A 205 8.51 -10.01 0.67
N ASN A 206 7.42 -9.87 1.44
CA ASN A 206 7.36 -8.88 2.51
C ASN A 206 8.45 -9.11 3.56
N ARG A 207 8.73 -10.35 3.96
CA ARG A 207 9.83 -10.64 4.91
C ARG A 207 11.19 -10.21 4.35
N ARG A 208 11.45 -10.46 3.07
CA ARG A 208 12.69 -10.04 2.38
C ARG A 208 12.79 -8.53 2.22
N SER A 209 11.67 -7.83 2.03
CA SER A 209 11.61 -6.37 1.85
C SER A 209 11.64 -5.57 3.16
N ARG A 210 12.19 -6.14 4.24
CA ARG A 210 12.29 -5.43 5.53
C ARG A 210 13.19 -4.20 5.37
N PRO A 211 12.77 -3.01 5.81
CA PRO A 211 13.60 -1.81 5.71
C PRO A 211 14.95 -2.01 6.42
N PRO A 212 16.09 -1.74 5.77
CA PRO A 212 17.41 -1.83 6.40
C PRO A 212 17.57 -0.74 7.45
N ALA A 213 18.43 -0.98 8.44
CA ALA A 213 18.76 0.02 9.45
C ALA A 213 19.39 1.26 8.79
N PRO A 214 19.04 2.48 9.23
CA PRO A 214 19.57 3.69 8.62
C PRO A 214 21.06 3.84 8.95
N ALA A 215 21.87 4.16 7.94
CA ALA A 215 23.29 4.45 8.14
C ALA A 215 23.48 5.71 8.98
N VAL A 216 24.31 5.60 10.02
CA VAL A 216 24.65 6.71 10.93
C VAL A 216 25.64 7.64 10.22
N VAL A 217 25.28 8.91 10.18
CA VAL A 217 26.09 9.96 9.59
C VAL A 217 26.90 10.64 10.69
N THR A 218 28.20 10.80 10.48
CA THR A 218 29.10 11.52 11.40
C THR A 218 29.23 12.99 11.00
N ALA A 219 29.85 13.81 11.85
CA ALA A 219 30.08 15.23 11.57
C ALA A 219 30.92 15.47 10.29
N GLU A 220 31.81 14.54 9.93
CA GLU A 220 32.68 14.65 8.74
C GLU A 220 31.90 14.59 7.44
N HIS A 221 30.74 13.93 7.44
CA HIS A 221 29.86 13.82 6.29
C HIS A 221 28.99 15.07 6.07
N ALA A 222 29.13 16.11 6.91
CA ALA A 222 28.33 17.32 6.81
C ALA A 222 28.69 18.11 5.53
N PRO A 223 27.74 18.28 4.58
CA PRO A 223 28.03 18.97 3.34
C PRO A 223 28.23 20.47 3.61
N ALA A 224 29.16 21.10 2.89
CA ALA A 224 29.48 22.52 3.07
C ALA A 224 28.23 23.42 2.96
N ARG A 225 27.30 23.10 2.04
CA ARG A 225 26.03 23.83 1.87
C ARG A 225 25.13 23.83 3.11
N ALA A 226 25.24 22.85 4.00
CA ALA A 226 24.43 22.82 5.22
C ALA A 226 24.81 23.91 6.23
N ARG A 227 25.95 24.58 6.02
CA ARG A 227 26.37 25.76 6.79
C ARG A 227 25.48 26.98 6.49
N LEU A 228 25.01 27.13 5.26
CA LEU A 228 24.20 28.26 4.79
C LEU A 228 22.73 28.16 5.20
N ALA A 229 22.26 26.96 5.58
CA ALA A 229 20.89 26.73 6.06
C ALA A 229 20.65 27.27 7.49
N HIS A 230 21.47 28.19 7.98
CA HIS A 230 21.21 28.88 9.23
C HIS A 230 20.14 29.95 8.98
N PRO A 231 18.97 29.89 9.64
CA PRO A 231 17.90 30.86 9.43
C PRO A 231 18.36 32.29 9.73
N ALA A 232 19.35 32.47 10.62
CA ALA A 232 19.97 33.78 10.87
C ALA A 232 20.76 34.32 9.67
N ILE A 233 21.43 33.46 8.89
CA ILE A 233 22.18 33.86 7.69
C ILE A 233 21.21 34.16 6.54
N LEU A 234 20.14 33.36 6.39
CA LEU A 234 19.07 33.65 5.43
C LEU A 234 18.30 34.94 5.79
N ALA A 235 17.99 35.16 7.07
CA ALA A 235 17.34 36.39 7.54
C ALA A 235 18.24 37.62 7.36
N ALA A 236 19.56 37.50 7.64
CA ALA A 236 20.52 38.57 7.39
C ALA A 236 20.68 38.87 5.89
N ALA A 237 20.70 37.84 5.03
CA ALA A 237 20.75 38.02 3.58
C ALA A 237 19.47 38.67 3.03
N VAL A 238 18.29 38.26 3.52
CA VAL A 238 17.01 38.91 3.18
C VAL A 238 16.98 40.36 3.68
N ALA A 239 17.46 40.64 4.89
CA ALA A 239 17.56 42.00 5.42
C ALA A 239 18.51 42.88 4.62
N LEU A 240 19.68 42.36 4.21
CA LEU A 240 20.64 43.07 3.36
C LEU A 240 20.11 43.37 1.96
N ILE A 241 19.26 42.50 1.40
CA ILE A 241 18.58 42.75 0.12
C ILE A 241 17.40 43.72 0.29
N ALA A 242 16.70 43.70 1.43
CA ALA A 242 15.58 44.60 1.71
C ALA A 242 16.01 46.03 2.08
N LEU A 243 17.20 46.24 2.66
CA LEU A 243 17.71 47.55 3.04
C LEU A 243 17.79 48.58 1.89
N PRO A 244 18.31 48.27 0.69
CA PRO A 244 18.34 49.23 -0.42
C PRO A 244 16.95 49.51 -1.01
N ALA A 245 16.00 48.57 -0.91
CA ALA A 245 14.62 48.79 -1.36
C ALA A 245 13.87 49.79 -0.46
N TYR A 246 14.17 49.83 0.84
CA TYR A 246 13.55 50.78 1.77
C TYR A 246 14.18 52.19 1.70
N ALA A 247 15.48 52.28 1.40
CA ALA A 247 16.17 53.57 1.24
C ALA A 247 15.72 54.34 -0.03
N MET A 248 15.37 53.63 -1.11
CA MET A 248 14.90 54.26 -2.36
C MET A 248 13.44 54.75 -2.31
N THR A 249 12.62 54.27 -1.36
CA THR A 249 11.23 54.74 -1.19
C THR A 249 11.07 55.86 -0.16
N ALA A 250 12.08 56.11 0.69
CA ALA A 250 12.03 57.12 1.74
C ALA A 250 12.47 58.53 1.28
N ASP A 251 13.12 58.65 0.11
CA ASP A 251 13.59 59.93 -0.44
C ASP A 251 12.51 60.70 -1.24
N SER A 252 11.26 60.24 -1.21
CA SER A 252 10.11 60.90 -1.87
C SER A 252 9.09 61.42 -0.86
N ALA A 253 9.57 62.11 0.19
CA ALA A 253 8.73 62.86 1.12
C ALA A 253 9.19 64.32 1.21
N GLY A 254 8.92 65.08 0.14
CA GLY A 254 8.94 66.55 0.15
C GLY A 254 7.50 67.10 0.38
N PRO A 255 7.34 68.25 1.05
CA PRO A 255 6.05 68.70 1.56
C PRO A 255 5.25 69.57 0.57
N SER A 256 3.93 69.36 0.60
CA SER A 256 2.83 70.33 0.39
C SER A 256 2.72 71.14 -0.92
N GLY A 257 1.66 70.87 -1.69
CA GLY A 257 1.06 71.83 -2.64
C GLY A 257 -0.15 71.27 -3.42
N PRO A 258 -1.35 71.91 -3.41
CA PRO A 258 -2.57 71.33 -3.96
C PRO A 258 -2.92 71.80 -5.40
N ARG A 259 -3.80 71.00 -6.03
CA ARG A 259 -4.85 71.38 -7.02
C ARG A 259 -4.53 71.29 -8.53
N GLY A 260 -5.45 70.65 -9.27
CA GLY A 260 -5.63 70.69 -10.74
C GLY A 260 -5.43 69.32 -11.40
N ALA A 261 -6.45 68.47 -11.61
CA ALA A 261 -7.53 68.51 -12.60
C ALA A 261 -7.08 68.27 -14.07
N PHE A 262 -7.69 67.24 -14.70
CA PHE A 262 -7.68 66.84 -16.13
C PHE A 262 -6.35 66.26 -16.65
N GLN A 263 -6.26 65.31 -17.60
CA GLN A 263 -7.18 64.44 -18.34
C GLN A 263 -6.29 63.61 -19.30
N GLY A 264 -6.59 62.31 -19.46
CA GLY A 264 -6.27 61.54 -20.66
C GLY A 264 -4.84 61.01 -20.84
N GLY A 265 -4.73 59.77 -21.32
CA GLY A 265 -3.52 59.24 -21.96
C GLY A 265 -3.11 57.84 -21.52
N VAL A 266 -3.45 56.85 -22.34
CA VAL A 266 -2.94 55.46 -22.31
C VAL A 266 -1.41 55.44 -22.42
N PRO A 267 -0.72 54.47 -21.80
CA PRO A 267 0.23 53.65 -22.58
C PRO A 267 0.16 52.16 -22.19
N ALA A 268 0.04 51.26 -23.16
CA ALA A 268 1.14 50.64 -23.89
C ALA A 268 1.87 49.54 -23.10
N THR A 269 1.62 48.31 -23.52
CA THR A 269 2.40 47.11 -23.22
C THR A 269 3.70 47.13 -24.03
N PRO A 270 4.85 46.88 -23.39
CA PRO A 270 5.90 46.01 -23.94
C PRO A 270 6.26 44.94 -22.87
N GLY A 271 6.59 43.69 -23.17
CA GLY A 271 7.42 43.20 -24.25
C GLY A 271 8.46 42.25 -23.62
N ALA A 272 8.15 40.95 -23.65
CA ALA A 272 9.04 39.79 -23.85
C ALA A 272 10.49 39.73 -23.28
N LEU A 273 10.72 38.61 -22.55
CA LEU A 273 11.90 37.70 -22.54
C LEU A 273 13.14 38.06 -21.67
N PRO A 274 13.99 37.08 -21.25
CA PRO A 274 14.10 35.69 -21.71
C PRO A 274 14.02 34.59 -20.63
N GLY A 275 13.79 33.37 -21.10
CA GLY A 275 13.83 32.15 -20.31
C GLY A 275 15.23 31.80 -19.81
N SER A 276 15.28 31.19 -18.63
CA SER A 276 16.39 30.35 -18.21
C SER A 276 15.86 28.94 -18.02
N GLY A 277 16.05 28.13 -19.05
CA GLY A 277 16.07 26.69 -18.90
C GLY A 277 17.33 26.28 -18.15
N ALA A 278 17.18 25.44 -17.13
CA ALA A 278 18.24 24.61 -16.62
C ALA A 278 17.66 23.22 -16.32
N ALA A 279 18.27 22.26 -16.99
CA ALA A 279 17.89 20.88 -17.19
C ALA A 279 17.85 20.01 -15.90
N PRO A 280 17.20 18.83 -15.98
CA PRO A 280 17.14 17.86 -14.89
C PRO A 280 18.51 17.34 -14.49
N SER A 281 18.74 17.26 -13.17
CA SER A 281 19.90 16.59 -12.59
C SER A 281 19.85 15.10 -12.89
N ALA A 282 20.67 14.67 -13.85
CA ALA A 282 20.99 13.29 -14.12
C ALA A 282 21.60 12.62 -12.88
N ALA A 283 21.08 11.44 -12.53
CA ALA A 283 21.73 10.51 -11.63
C ALA A 283 22.90 9.83 -12.36
N PRO A 284 24.03 9.55 -11.69
CA PRO A 284 25.10 8.76 -12.30
C PRO A 284 24.64 7.30 -12.44
N ALA A 285 24.57 6.85 -13.69
CA ALA A 285 24.47 5.46 -14.07
C ALA A 285 25.79 4.74 -13.74
N ALA A 286 25.70 3.58 -13.09
CA ALA A 286 26.81 2.66 -12.93
C ALA A 286 27.07 1.89 -14.23
N PRO A 287 28.32 1.48 -14.53
CA PRO A 287 28.69 0.84 -15.79
C PRO A 287 28.11 -0.56 -15.90
N GLY A 288 27.74 -0.93 -17.13
CA GLY A 288 27.17 -2.21 -17.48
C GLY A 288 28.14 -3.38 -17.41
N THR A 289 27.54 -4.56 -17.26
CA THR A 289 28.14 -5.84 -17.65
C THR A 289 27.35 -6.35 -18.84
N ALA A 290 28.02 -6.44 -19.98
CA ALA A 290 27.50 -6.98 -21.21
C ALA A 290 27.54 -8.52 -21.23
N ALA A 291 26.52 -9.07 -21.88
CA ALA A 291 26.45 -10.28 -22.70
C ALA A 291 26.81 -11.65 -22.08
N SER A 292 25.83 -12.56 -22.14
CA SER A 292 26.00 -13.81 -22.89
C SER A 292 24.68 -14.24 -23.54
N ARG A 293 24.72 -14.37 -24.87
CA ARG A 293 23.75 -15.07 -25.72
C ARG A 293 24.03 -16.58 -25.69
N THR A 294 23.16 -17.33 -26.38
CA THR A 294 23.19 -18.77 -26.75
C THR A 294 22.47 -19.64 -25.71
N ALA A 295 21.46 -20.48 -26.02
CA ALA A 295 21.04 -21.11 -27.27
C ALA A 295 19.52 -21.40 -27.26
N ASP A 296 18.93 -21.45 -28.45
CA ASP A 296 17.72 -22.22 -28.79
C ASP A 296 17.96 -23.73 -28.52
N PRO A 297 16.90 -24.50 -28.23
CA PRO A 297 16.46 -25.44 -29.27
C PRO A 297 14.94 -25.63 -29.40
N GLU A 298 14.50 -25.55 -30.65
CA GLU A 298 13.84 -26.61 -31.41
C GLU A 298 12.59 -27.33 -30.84
N VAL A 299 11.46 -26.92 -31.40
CA VAL A 299 10.29 -27.69 -31.87
C VAL A 299 10.27 -29.19 -31.52
N THR A 300 9.22 -29.62 -30.80
CA THR A 300 8.55 -30.91 -31.08
C THR A 300 7.06 -30.79 -30.80
N THR A 301 6.29 -30.76 -31.89
CA THR A 301 4.87 -31.05 -31.98
C THR A 301 4.59 -32.47 -31.49
N GLY A 302 3.74 -32.60 -30.46
CA GLY A 302 3.25 -33.89 -29.96
C GLY A 302 1.77 -33.82 -29.64
N THR A 303 0.94 -34.21 -30.61
CA THR A 303 -0.50 -34.45 -30.47
C THR A 303 -0.74 -35.73 -29.67
N PRO A 304 -1.56 -35.73 -28.60
CA PRO A 304 -2.11 -36.97 -28.07
C PRO A 304 -3.53 -37.19 -28.59
N THR A 305 -3.62 -38.17 -29.48
CA THR A 305 -4.82 -38.89 -29.92
C THR A 305 -5.67 -39.36 -28.75
N SER A 306 -6.97 -39.08 -28.83
CA SER A 306 -8.01 -39.66 -27.99
C SER A 306 -8.23 -41.14 -28.35
N GLY A 307 -8.21 -42.02 -27.35
CA GLY A 307 -8.64 -43.42 -27.44
C GLY A 307 -9.72 -43.73 -26.39
N PRO A 308 -10.75 -44.54 -26.70
CA PRO A 308 -11.86 -44.86 -25.80
C PRO A 308 -11.69 -46.23 -25.10
N ALA A 309 -11.99 -46.29 -23.80
CA ALA A 309 -12.26 -47.48 -22.95
C ALA A 309 -12.30 -47.00 -21.48
N ASP A 310 -13.13 -47.41 -20.52
CA ASP A 310 -14.12 -48.48 -20.32
C ASP A 310 -14.87 -48.13 -19.00
N PRO A 311 -16.16 -48.44 -18.79
CA PRO A 311 -16.87 -48.12 -17.56
C PRO A 311 -16.87 -49.32 -16.60
N GLY A 312 -16.08 -49.25 -15.53
CA GLY A 312 -16.20 -50.25 -14.46
C GLY A 312 -15.09 -50.25 -13.42
N ALA A 313 -15.22 -49.43 -12.38
CA ALA A 313 -14.56 -49.70 -11.09
C ALA A 313 -15.26 -48.98 -9.92
N PRO A 314 -15.22 -49.55 -8.69
CA PRO A 314 -16.20 -49.27 -7.63
C PRO A 314 -15.82 -48.08 -6.73
N ARG A 315 -16.87 -47.46 -6.17
CA ARG A 315 -16.85 -46.41 -5.14
C ARG A 315 -16.02 -46.81 -3.90
N PRO A 316 -15.12 -45.94 -3.39
CA PRO A 316 -14.61 -46.05 -2.04
C PRO A 316 -15.52 -45.38 -1.01
N SER A 317 -15.76 -46.10 0.08
CA SER A 317 -16.55 -45.72 1.26
C SER A 317 -15.90 -44.57 2.05
N ARG A 318 -16.72 -43.60 2.47
CA ARG A 318 -16.36 -42.49 3.37
C ARG A 318 -16.07 -43.00 4.80
N PRO A 319 -14.95 -42.63 5.44
CA PRO A 319 -14.82 -42.76 6.88
C PRO A 319 -15.53 -41.61 7.61
N ARG A 320 -16.38 -41.97 8.58
CA ARG A 320 -16.92 -41.08 9.61
C ARG A 320 -15.79 -40.68 10.57
N GLY A 321 -15.41 -39.41 10.56
CA GLY A 321 -14.55 -38.80 11.57
C GLY A 321 -15.35 -37.83 12.44
N SER A 322 -15.34 -38.05 13.75
CA SER A 322 -15.97 -37.20 14.77
C SER A 322 -15.26 -35.84 14.89
N PRO A 323 -15.98 -34.72 15.13
CA PRO A 323 -15.37 -33.40 15.19
C PRO A 323 -14.57 -33.20 16.49
N THR A 324 -13.26 -33.05 16.37
CA THR A 324 -12.38 -32.58 17.44
C THR A 324 -12.59 -31.08 17.64
N ARG A 325 -13.03 -30.67 18.82
CA ARG A 325 -13.15 -29.25 19.19
C ARG A 325 -11.76 -28.62 19.30
N HIS A 326 -11.39 -27.80 18.31
CA HIS A 326 -10.22 -26.94 18.42
C HIS A 326 -10.50 -25.77 19.38
N ARG A 327 -9.73 -25.70 20.46
CA ARG A 327 -9.65 -24.55 21.37
C ARG A 327 -9.12 -23.33 20.61
N LEU A 328 -9.91 -22.26 20.57
CA LEU A 328 -9.48 -20.95 20.09
C LEU A 328 -8.32 -20.40 20.93
N PRO A 329 -7.32 -19.75 20.33
CA PRO A 329 -6.30 -19.00 21.05
C PRO A 329 -6.89 -17.70 21.66
N PRO A 330 -6.34 -17.22 22.79
CA PRO A 330 -6.83 -16.01 23.45
C PRO A 330 -6.64 -14.76 22.58
N PRO A 331 -7.49 -13.73 22.75
CA PRO A 331 -7.39 -12.49 21.98
C PRO A 331 -6.06 -11.79 22.25
N LEU A 332 -5.39 -11.38 21.16
CA LEU A 332 -4.18 -10.57 21.19
C LEU A 332 -4.47 -9.26 21.92
N ARG A 333 -3.81 -9.05 23.06
CA ARG A 333 -3.78 -7.76 23.77
C ARG A 333 -3.18 -6.72 22.84
N LEU A 334 -4.03 -5.86 22.28
CA LEU A 334 -3.61 -4.62 21.63
C LEU A 334 -2.83 -3.78 22.65
N CYS A 335 -1.55 -3.53 22.36
CA CYS A 335 -0.74 -2.56 23.09
C CYS A 335 -1.35 -1.16 22.90
N ARG A 336 -2.28 -0.81 23.79
CA ARG A 336 -2.77 0.56 23.98
C ARG A 336 -1.58 1.39 24.44
N ARG A 337 -1.06 2.25 23.57
CA ARG A 337 0.02 3.19 23.85
C ARG A 337 -0.48 4.18 24.92
N ARG A 338 -0.19 3.88 26.19
CA ARG A 338 -0.39 4.81 27.33
C ARG A 338 0.57 5.97 27.16
N TYR A 339 0.06 7.14 26.79
CA TYR A 339 0.64 8.40 27.24
C TYR A 339 0.34 8.52 28.73
N LEU A 340 1.27 8.08 29.58
CA LEU A 340 1.25 8.41 31.00
C LEU A 340 1.83 9.80 31.16
N ARG A 341 0.93 10.77 31.32
CA ARG A 341 1.18 12.05 31.98
C ARG A 341 1.45 11.71 33.45
N THR A 342 2.59 12.16 33.94
CA THR A 342 3.01 12.09 35.34
C THR A 342 1.96 12.74 36.24
N ASP A 343 1.51 12.01 37.25
CA ASP A 343 1.21 12.65 38.54
C ASP A 343 1.52 11.69 39.69
N ALA A 344 2.00 12.29 40.77
CA ALA A 344 2.64 11.66 41.92
C ALA A 344 1.63 10.99 42.86
N GLY A 345 2.07 9.95 43.58
CA GLY A 345 1.30 9.40 44.71
C GLY A 345 1.78 8.04 45.18
N HIS A 346 2.42 8.03 46.35
CA HIS A 346 2.92 6.87 47.08
C HIS A 346 1.90 5.75 47.33
N ARG A 347 2.34 4.49 47.21
CA ARG A 347 2.28 3.47 48.29
C ARG A 347 3.10 2.22 47.93
N ARG A 348 3.79 1.69 48.96
CA ARG A 348 4.65 0.49 48.95
C ARG A 348 3.84 -0.80 49.19
N ILE A 349 4.56 -1.94 49.12
CA ILE A 349 4.32 -3.30 49.65
C ILE A 349 3.83 -4.33 48.57
N PRO A 350 4.21 -5.63 48.59
CA PRO A 350 5.54 -6.20 48.36
C PRO A 350 5.53 -7.35 47.31
N THR A 351 6.73 -7.87 47.07
CA THR A 351 7.17 -8.96 46.20
C THR A 351 6.48 -10.31 46.41
N ALA A 352 6.10 -10.97 45.31
CA ALA A 352 6.01 -12.42 45.23
C ALA A 352 6.58 -12.91 43.88
N THR A 353 7.61 -13.75 43.98
CA THR A 353 8.26 -14.46 42.87
C THR A 353 7.43 -15.67 42.46
N PRO A 354 7.33 -15.98 41.16
CA PRO A 354 7.38 -17.39 40.79
C PRO A 354 8.35 -17.67 39.62
N THR A 355 9.29 -18.54 39.97
CA THR A 355 9.89 -19.67 39.25
C THR A 355 9.48 -19.91 37.79
N ALA A 356 10.52 -20.03 36.96
CA ALA A 356 10.50 -20.42 35.56
C ALA A 356 10.28 -21.92 35.35
N ALA A 357 9.51 -22.28 34.32
CA ALA A 357 9.71 -23.51 33.53
C ALA A 357 8.90 -23.43 32.23
N GLY A 358 9.49 -23.87 31.11
CA GLY A 358 8.75 -24.17 29.88
C GLY A 358 9.23 -23.42 28.64
N SER A 359 10.41 -23.76 28.13
CA SER A 359 10.79 -23.47 26.74
C SER A 359 9.92 -24.32 25.82
N SER A 360 8.97 -23.68 25.13
CA SER A 360 8.30 -24.26 23.97
C SER A 360 8.62 -23.38 22.75
N SER A 361 9.23 -23.99 21.74
CA SER A 361 9.56 -23.38 20.45
C SER A 361 8.29 -23.01 19.69
N ALA A 362 7.68 -21.89 20.04
CA ALA A 362 6.67 -21.24 19.22
C ALA A 362 7.37 -20.43 18.12
N SER A 363 7.02 -20.72 16.85
CA SER A 363 7.35 -19.91 15.69
C SER A 363 7.06 -18.43 16.00
N ARG A 364 8.13 -17.66 16.22
CA ARG A 364 8.04 -16.25 16.61
C ARG A 364 7.42 -15.48 15.45
N LEU A 365 6.19 -15.01 15.65
CA LEU A 365 5.63 -13.96 14.81
C LEU A 365 6.62 -12.79 14.78
N PRO A 366 6.85 -12.15 13.61
CA PRO A 366 7.74 -11.01 13.51
C PRO A 366 7.28 -9.93 14.48
N THR A 367 8.00 -9.81 15.60
CA THR A 367 7.62 -8.87 16.65
C THR A 367 8.10 -7.49 16.20
N CYS A 368 7.19 -6.65 15.72
CA CYS A 368 7.49 -5.28 15.28
C CYS A 368 8.23 -4.45 16.36
N ALA A 369 8.15 -4.85 17.63
CA ALA A 369 8.82 -4.19 18.74
C ALA A 369 10.34 -4.45 18.86
N ALA A 370 10.88 -5.51 18.24
CA ALA A 370 12.26 -5.95 18.51
C ALA A 370 13.34 -5.06 17.84
N GLY A 371 13.07 -4.50 16.65
CA GLY A 371 14.05 -3.70 15.91
C GLY A 371 14.44 -2.39 16.60
N SER A 372 13.53 -1.79 17.37
CA SER A 372 13.77 -0.49 18.02
C SER A 372 14.68 -0.55 19.25
N ARG A 373 14.90 -1.75 19.83
CA ARG A 373 15.75 -1.93 21.02
C ARG A 373 17.23 -2.11 20.65
N ALA A 374 17.53 -3.05 19.76
CA ALA A 374 18.90 -3.35 19.34
C ALA A 374 19.66 -2.12 18.80
N TRP A 375 18.99 -1.20 18.12
CA TRP A 375 19.63 0.03 17.63
C TRP A 375 19.90 1.07 18.73
N ARG A 376 19.02 1.18 19.74
CA ARG A 376 19.25 2.05 20.91
C ARG A 376 20.49 1.62 21.69
N ASP A 377 20.75 0.33 21.74
CA ASP A 377 21.91 -0.22 22.43
C ASP A 377 23.21 0.09 21.66
N SER A 378 23.18 0.07 20.32
CA SER A 378 24.35 0.45 19.49
C SER A 378 24.75 1.94 19.61
N GLN A 379 23.79 2.83 19.90
CA GLN A 379 24.07 4.27 20.11
C GLN A 379 24.69 4.56 21.48
N ARG A 380 24.42 3.74 22.51
CA ARG A 380 25.10 3.88 23.81
C ARG A 380 26.56 3.44 23.75
N ALA A 381 26.89 2.49 22.86
CA ALA A 381 28.24 1.96 22.73
C ALA A 381 29.21 2.87 21.94
N GLY A 382 28.70 3.79 21.11
CA GLY A 382 29.54 4.68 20.28
C GLY A 382 29.78 6.09 20.86
N GLY A 383 29.45 6.31 22.13
CA GLY A 383 29.51 7.62 22.79
C GLY A 383 30.57 7.78 23.87
N THR A 384 31.52 6.84 23.99
CA THR A 384 32.65 6.90 24.93
C THR A 384 33.94 7.29 24.24
#